data_AF-A0A0C9VJV4-F1
#
_entry.id   AF-A0A0C9VJV4-F1
#
_cell.length_a   1.000
_cell.length_b   1.000
_cell.length_c   1.000
_cell.angle_alpha   90.00
_cell.angle_beta   90.00
_cell.angle_gamma   90.00
#
_symmetry.space_group_name_H-M   'P 1'
#
loop_
_entity.id
_entity.type
_entity.pdbx_description
1 polymer ?
#
loop_
_entity_poly.entity_id
_entity_poly.type
_entity_poly.pdbx_seq_one_letter_code
_entity_poly.pdbx_strand_id
1 'polypeptide(L)'
;MAGGAHHALKHDPAIDRWYQMRENQYLKFRWTKHAVRTGLVLMVGVPLGLYFVLGREDNRYSWTAARKGQSLLRNPPPAPAEENDS
;
A
#
# COMPACT_ATOMS: atom_id res chain seq x y z
N MET A 1 4.61 -2.50 48.32
CA MET A 1 4.39 -3.68 47.45
C MET A 1 5.69 -4.46 47.40
N ALA A 2 5.81 -5.53 48.20
CA ALA A 2 6.98 -6.39 48.21
C ALA A 2 6.66 -7.65 47.39
N GLY A 3 7.15 -7.70 46.15
CA GLY A 3 7.18 -8.90 45.32
C GLY A 3 8.64 -9.31 45.12
N GLY A 4 8.99 -10.54 45.50
CA GLY A 4 10.34 -11.06 45.39
C GLY A 4 10.87 -10.97 43.95
N ALA A 5 11.99 -10.29 43.79
CA ALA A 5 12.61 -10.00 42.49
C ALA A 5 13.28 -11.26 41.92
N HIS A 6 12.49 -12.17 41.36
CA HIS A 6 12.99 -13.12 40.38
C HIS A 6 13.07 -12.39 39.02
N HIS A 7 14.27 -11.96 38.64
CA HIS A 7 14.54 -11.44 37.30
C HIS A 7 14.47 -12.60 36.30
N ALA A 8 13.26 -12.95 35.86
CA ALA A 8 13.03 -13.97 34.84
C ALA A 8 13.59 -13.58 33.45
N LEU A 9 13.84 -12.27 33.26
CA LEU A 9 14.38 -11.70 32.03
C LEU A 9 15.73 -11.02 32.31
N LYS A 10 16.72 -11.34 31.49
CA LYS A 10 17.98 -10.60 31.46
C LYS A 10 17.75 -9.28 30.73
N HIS A 11 17.72 -8.17 31.47
CA HIS A 11 17.62 -6.84 30.89
C HIS A 11 18.91 -6.48 30.17
N ASP A 12 18.82 -6.23 28.86
CA ASP A 12 19.89 -5.63 28.09
C ASP A 12 19.63 -4.11 28.01
N PRO A 13 20.52 -3.28 28.58
CA PRO A 13 20.34 -1.83 28.55
C PRO A 13 20.31 -1.25 27.13
N ALA A 14 20.85 -1.94 26.12
CA ALA A 14 20.75 -1.49 24.74
C ALA A 14 19.32 -1.65 24.19
N ILE A 15 18.66 -2.77 24.49
CA ILE A 15 17.29 -3.06 24.05
C ILE A 15 16.32 -2.10 24.73
N ASP A 16 16.46 -1.90 26.04
CA ASP A 16 15.59 -1.01 26.80
C ASP A 16 15.70 0.45 26.30
N ARG A 17 16.90 0.91 25.96
CA ARG A 17 17.11 2.25 25.37
C ARG A 17 16.53 2.38 23.97
N TRP A 18 16.69 1.37 23.11
CA TRP A 18 16.09 1.39 21.78
C TRP A 18 14.56 1.43 21.86
N TYR A 19 14.00 0.64 22.76
CA TYR A 19 12.57 0.62 23.05
C TYR A 19 12.09 2.02 23.48
N GLN A 20 12.73 2.60 24.50
CA GLN A 20 12.43 3.95 24.96
C GLN A 20 12.61 5.01 23.87
N MET A 21 13.62 4.89 23.02
CA MET A 21 13.81 5.81 21.89
C MET A 21 12.61 5.72 20.93
N ARG A 22 12.23 4.51 20.51
CA ARG A 22 11.15 4.25 19.56
C ARG A 22 9.81 4.76 20.08
N GLU A 23 9.49 4.46 21.34
CA GLU A 23 8.24 4.91 21.96
C GLU A 23 8.17 6.43 22.09
N ASN A 24 9.29 7.08 22.44
CA ASN A 24 9.33 8.53 22.64
C ASN A 24 9.67 9.31 21.36
N GLN A 25 9.68 8.67 20.18
CA GLN A 25 9.98 9.34 18.90
C GLN A 25 9.01 10.50 18.63
N TYR A 26 7.71 10.33 18.91
CA TYR A 26 6.70 11.34 18.62
C TYR A 26 6.91 12.64 19.42
N LEU A 27 7.45 12.55 20.64
CA LEU A 27 7.77 13.71 21.48
C LEU A 27 8.92 14.54 20.92
N LYS A 28 9.83 13.89 20.16
CA LYS A 28 11.02 14.52 19.59
C LYS A 28 10.87 14.81 18.09
N PHE A 29 9.69 14.56 17.53
CA PHE A 29 9.45 14.72 16.11
C PHE A 29 9.58 16.19 15.68
N ARG A 30 10.16 16.40 14.49
CA ARG A 30 10.32 17.72 13.87
C ARG A 30 9.98 17.64 12.39
N TRP A 31 9.27 18.66 11.90
CA TRP A 31 9.01 18.84 10.48
C TRP A 31 10.28 19.26 9.74
N THR A 32 11.04 18.27 9.28
CA THR A 32 12.17 18.49 8.37
C THR A 32 11.71 18.40 6.92
N LYS A 33 12.47 19.01 5.99
CA LYS A 33 12.16 18.90 4.55
C LYS A 33 12.03 17.44 4.10
N HIS A 34 12.84 16.55 4.65
CA HIS A 34 12.75 15.11 4.37
C HIS A 34 11.46 14.51 4.91
N ALA A 35 11.15 14.69 6.20
CA ALA A 35 9.94 14.14 6.83
C ALA A 35 8.66 14.64 6.14
N VAL A 36 8.60 15.92 5.79
CA VAL A 36 7.46 16.50 5.06
C VAL A 36 7.31 15.87 3.68
N ARG A 37 8.40 15.71 2.91
CA ARG A 37 8.35 15.08 1.58
C ARG A 37 7.90 13.63 1.65
N THR A 38 8.49 12.84 2.56
CA THR A 38 8.12 11.44 2.76
C THR A 38 6.66 11.33 3.20
N GLY A 39 6.23 12.16 4.14
CA GLY A 39 4.83 12.21 4.60
C GLY A 39 3.86 12.56 3.46
N LEU A 40 4.15 13.58 2.66
CA LEU A 40 3.32 13.98 1.52
C LEU A 40 3.20 12.86 0.47
N VAL A 41 4.32 12.24 0.11
CA VAL A 41 4.30 11.16 -0.88
C VAL A 41 3.49 9.97 -0.39
N LEU A 42 3.66 9.56 0.86
CA LEU A 42 2.98 8.36 1.38
C LEU A 42 1.53 8.61 1.77
N MET A 43 1.22 9.75 2.40
CA MET A 43 -0.14 10.04 2.87
C MET A 43 -1.05 10.62 1.78
N VAL A 44 -0.48 11.33 0.80
CA VAL A 44 -1.27 12.00 -0.25
C VAL A 44 -0.98 11.39 -1.62
N GLY A 45 0.30 11.25 -1.97
CA GLY A 45 0.70 10.72 -3.27
C GLY A 45 0.19 9.30 -3.52
N VAL A 46 0.41 8.38 -2.57
CA VAL A 46 0.00 6.97 -2.73
C VAL A 46 -1.52 6.81 -2.81
N PRO A 47 -2.35 7.37 -1.90
CA PRO A 47 -3.80 7.22 -2.01
C PRO A 47 -4.39 7.87 -3.26
N LEU A 48 -3.90 9.05 -3.66
CA LEU A 48 -4.36 9.70 -4.89
C LEU A 48 -3.94 8.92 -6.13
N GLY A 49 -2.71 8.44 -6.18
CA GLY A 49 -2.22 7.61 -7.28
C GLY A 49 -3.02 6.33 -7.41
N LEU A 50 -3.30 5.65 -6.28
CA LEU A 50 -4.11 4.45 -6.24
C LEU A 50 -5.55 4.74 -6.69
N TYR A 51 -6.18 5.79 -6.13
CA TYR A 51 -7.53 6.20 -6.51
C TYR A 51 -7.63 6.53 -8.00
N PHE A 52 -6.64 7.23 -8.57
CA PHE A 52 -6.63 7.58 -9.98
C PHE A 52 -6.50 6.34 -10.88
N VAL A 53 -5.57 5.43 -10.57
CA VAL A 53 -5.38 4.19 -11.32
C VAL A 53 -6.62 3.31 -11.24
N LEU A 54 -7.14 3.11 -10.02
CA LEU A 54 -8.36 2.33 -9.81
C LEU A 54 -9.54 3.00 -10.51
N GLY A 55 -9.77 4.30 -10.35
CA GLY A 55 -10.89 4.99 -11.00
C GLY A 55 -10.85 4.94 -12.53
N ARG A 56 -9.66 4.82 -13.14
CA ARG A 56 -9.51 4.68 -14.60
C ARG A 56 -9.75 3.26 -15.09
N GLU A 57 -9.23 2.27 -14.38
CA GLU A 57 -9.30 0.87 -14.79
C GLU A 57 -10.53 0.15 -14.21
N ASP A 58 -11.16 0.75 -13.20
CA ASP A 58 -12.41 0.26 -12.61
C ASP A 58 -13.42 0.10 -13.74
N ASN A 59 -14.08 -1.05 -13.74
CA ASN A 59 -15.13 -1.36 -14.68
C ASN A 59 -14.72 -1.40 -16.17
N ARG A 60 -13.42 -1.28 -16.50
CA ARG A 60 -12.94 -1.36 -17.89
C ARG A 60 -12.89 -2.79 -18.41
N TYR A 61 -12.61 -3.76 -17.54
CA TYR A 61 -12.45 -5.16 -17.91
C TYR A 61 -13.55 -6.03 -17.31
N SER A 62 -14.12 -6.92 -18.12
CA SER A 62 -15.09 -7.92 -17.71
C SER A 62 -14.52 -9.30 -17.98
N TRP A 63 -14.15 -10.00 -16.91
CA TRP A 63 -13.62 -11.37 -16.98
C TRP A 63 -14.71 -12.42 -16.80
N THR A 64 -15.92 -12.00 -16.43
CA THR A 64 -17.05 -12.90 -16.22
C THR A 64 -17.46 -13.54 -17.55
N ALA A 65 -17.39 -14.87 -17.61
CA ALA A 65 -17.74 -15.69 -18.77
C ALA A 65 -16.96 -15.40 -20.08
N ALA A 66 -15.77 -14.79 -19.99
CA ALA A 66 -14.92 -14.57 -21.16
C ALA A 66 -14.44 -15.90 -21.78
N ARG A 67 -14.61 -16.07 -23.10
CA ARG A 67 -14.15 -17.25 -23.85
C ARG A 67 -12.79 -17.00 -24.51
N LYS A 68 -12.08 -18.08 -24.87
CA LYS A 68 -10.80 -17.99 -25.61
C LYS A 68 -11.00 -17.21 -26.92
N GLY A 69 -10.22 -16.14 -27.11
CA GLY A 69 -10.27 -15.28 -28.30
C GLY A 69 -11.25 -14.10 -28.21
N GLN A 70 -12.04 -13.98 -27.13
CA GLN A 70 -12.92 -12.82 -26.92
C GLN A 70 -12.20 -11.70 -26.18
N SER A 71 -12.58 -10.45 -26.49
CA SER A 71 -12.04 -9.27 -25.81
C SER A 71 -12.49 -9.21 -24.35
N LEU A 72 -11.57 -8.87 -23.45
CA LEU A 72 -11.83 -8.69 -22.02
C LEU A 72 -12.32 -7.27 -21.69
N LEU A 73 -12.33 -6.36 -22.67
CA LEU A 73 -12.87 -5.03 -22.49
C LEU A 73 -14.38 -5.12 -22.32
N ARG A 74 -14.93 -4.39 -21.34
CA ARG A 74 -16.37 -4.34 -21.11
C ARG A 74 -17.13 -3.81 -22.33
N ASN A 75 -16.56 -2.83 -23.02
CA ASN A 75 -17.05 -2.32 -24.30
C ASN A 75 -15.98 -2.59 -25.38
N PRO A 76 -16.04 -3.72 -26.08
CA PRO A 76 -15.09 -4.02 -27.14
C PRO A 76 -15.38 -3.16 -28.39
N PRO A 77 -14.34 -2.73 -29.13
CA PRO A 77 -14.54 -2.11 -30.44
C PRO A 77 -15.21 -3.10 -31.40
N PRO A 78 -15.95 -2.61 -32.41
CA PRO A 78 -16.61 -3.48 -33.39
C PRO A 78 -15.59 -4.43 -34.00
N ALA A 79 -15.92 -5.72 -34.04
CA ALA A 79 -15.04 -6.74 -34.58
C ALA A 79 -14.65 -6.37 -36.03
N PRO A 80 -13.39 -6.59 -36.45
CA PRO A 80 -13.05 -6.50 -37.86
C PRO A 80 -13.97 -7.48 -38.61
N ALA A 81 -14.62 -6.98 -39.66
CA ALA A 81 -15.50 -7.77 -40.51
C ALA A 81 -14.78 -9.06 -40.91
N GLU A 82 -15.47 -10.19 -40.77
CA GLU A 82 -14.95 -11.50 -41.13
C GLU A 82 -14.42 -11.44 -42.57
N GLU A 83 -13.09 -11.48 -42.72
CA GLU A 83 -12.42 -11.74 -43.99
C GLU A 83 -12.76 -13.17 -44.36
N ASN A 84 -13.84 -13.30 -45.13
CA ASN A 84 -14.21 -14.47 -45.91
C ASN A 84 -13.06 -14.73 -46.89
N ASP A 85 -12.04 -15.46 -46.46
CA ASP A 85 -11.08 -16.08 -47.35
C ASP A 85 -11.64 -17.44 -47.80
N SER A 86 -11.55 -17.65 -49.12
CA SER A 86 -12.32 -18.62 -49.92
C SER A 86 -11.87 -20.08 -49.79
#